data_AF-A0A9Q1B0U7-F1
#
_entry.id   AF-A0A9Q1B0U7-F1
#
_cell.length_a   1.000
_cell.length_b   1.000
_cell.length_c   1.000
_cell.angle_alpha   90.00
_cell.angle_beta   90.00
_cell.angle_gamma   90.00
#
_symmetry.space_group_name_H-M   'P 1'
#
loop_
_entity.id
_entity.type
_entity.pdbx_description
1 polymer ?
#
loop_
_entity_poly.entity_id
_entity_poly.type
_entity_poly.pdbx_seq_one_letter_code
_entity_poly.pdbx_strand_id
1 'polypeptide(L)'
;MPAPQKKVVFCIAGVLSFACTLGIAAAVGTQLWVRGRILCKTGALLVNATGQELDKFIGEIQYGLFYGERVRQCGLGGRPFRFSFFPDLFKIIPASIHVSVILFCLALLVFALIGAGFFMYNAFGKPYETWHGPLGLYLWSFVSCWKSVMQKCQDHKLDNKKEDAAAAALATHPLKKSHFPPTIFQSFPKVLTVSSNVGGQPISLEMAKELRQILFGSTLQVFSYEWKRSYFRFHNPYTDLSFALEPDKGGAGAIQMAVQVNIIKYILFVQNKEENLHLQSLCEINQNEQGNALAAAVADILWRAGEGQKATVCLFTSDTHFTPSIDYKVDHFTERVQLFDFFEKETAQQFLYDHIHCMKCEESHGVILFLYSLLLSRTFERLQKDLDFTATHLLQCRLGNFICRQAVLNLILTGRASPHVFNGFQKIETESSMQKVLHGILSRSDVGYLHWSKEEMEHDRSLQVGSMLKTPKLPIWLCNINGIYSVLFSTNRLLLSDWKMEHHFDLYFYNGQPSQKTIAHLTIDTHSHHWEENHHVEDSDPEKRCPSVEMAIRTKWEGAAINWNGAVPFF
;
A
#
# COMPACT_ATOMS: atom_id res chain seq x y z
N MET A 1 60.75 34.18 12.18
CA MET A 1 60.28 32.98 12.92
C MET A 1 58.95 33.31 13.58
N PRO A 2 57.96 32.40 13.63
CA PRO A 2 56.69 32.67 14.29
C PRO A 2 56.91 32.94 15.80
N ALA A 3 56.15 33.89 16.35
CA ALA A 3 56.18 34.23 17.78
C ALA A 3 55.93 32.98 18.64
N PRO A 4 56.54 32.86 19.84
CA PRO A 4 56.45 31.66 20.67
C PRO A 4 54.99 31.25 20.98
N GLN A 5 54.10 32.22 21.16
CA GLN A 5 52.66 31.98 21.31
C GLN A 5 52.02 31.30 20.09
N LYS A 6 52.40 31.68 18.87
CA LYS A 6 51.87 31.05 17.63
C LYS A 6 52.37 29.62 17.48
N LYS A 7 53.63 29.34 17.86
CA LYS A 7 54.17 27.97 17.85
C LYS A 7 53.40 27.06 18.79
N VAL A 8 53.12 27.51 20.01
CA VAL A 8 52.33 26.76 20.99
C VAL A 8 50.93 26.44 20.46
N VAL A 9 50.26 27.43 19.86
CA VAL A 9 48.91 27.24 19.28
C VAL A 9 48.92 26.21 18.14
N PHE A 10 49.89 26.28 17.21
CA PHE A 10 49.97 25.31 16.11
C PHE A 10 50.37 23.90 16.56
N CYS A 11 51.24 23.77 17.57
CA CYS A 11 51.55 22.47 18.17
C CYS A 11 50.33 21.85 18.83
N ILE A 12 49.57 22.61 19.63
CA ILE A 12 48.34 22.12 20.27
C ILE A 12 47.32 21.71 19.21
N ALA A 13 47.11 22.53 18.17
CA ALA A 13 46.20 22.21 17.07
C ALA A 13 46.64 20.96 16.29
N GLY A 14 47.94 20.78 16.04
CA GLY A 14 48.49 19.59 15.38
C GLY A 14 48.27 18.32 16.19
N VAL A 15 48.53 18.36 17.50
CA VAL A 15 48.28 17.23 18.42
C VAL A 15 46.79 16.88 18.50
N LEU A 16 45.91 17.88 18.59
CA LEU A 16 44.46 17.66 18.59
C LEU A 16 43.98 17.07 17.27
N SER A 17 44.45 17.57 16.13
CA SER A 17 44.11 17.04 14.80
C SER A 17 44.57 15.59 14.62
N PHE A 18 45.75 15.25 15.14
CA PHE A 18 46.26 13.88 15.13
C PHE A 18 45.43 12.96 16.03
N ALA A 19 45.08 13.42 17.25
CA ALA A 19 44.19 12.68 18.15
C ALA A 19 42.80 12.44 17.53
N CYS A 20 42.24 13.43 16.83
CA CYS A 20 40.98 13.27 16.08
C CYS A 20 41.11 12.22 14.97
N THR A 21 42.24 12.18 14.25
CA THR A 21 42.49 11.18 13.22
C THR A 21 42.52 9.76 13.82
N LEU A 22 43.20 9.59 14.96
CA LEU A 22 43.21 8.31 15.68
C LEU A 22 41.81 7.91 16.16
N GLY A 23 41.01 8.88 16.62
CA GLY A 23 39.61 8.66 17.01
C GLY A 23 38.73 8.19 15.84
N ILE A 24 38.88 8.79 14.65
CA ILE A 24 38.16 8.37 13.44
C ILE A 24 38.58 6.96 13.03
N ALA A 25 39.88 6.66 13.04
CA ALA A 25 40.40 5.34 12.69
C ALA A 25 39.87 4.25 13.65
N ALA A 26 39.87 4.55 14.95
CA ALA A 26 39.31 3.67 15.97
C ALA A 26 37.80 3.46 15.75
N ALA A 27 37.03 4.53 15.50
CA ALA A 27 35.61 4.45 15.24
C ALA A 27 35.30 3.55 14.03
N VAL A 28 36.03 3.72 12.92
CA VAL A 28 35.89 2.89 11.70
C VAL A 28 36.20 1.41 11.95
N GLY A 29 37.16 1.12 12.83
CA GLY A 29 37.51 -0.26 13.20
C GLY A 29 36.54 -0.92 14.19
N THR A 30 35.68 -0.16 14.88
CA THR A 30 34.79 -0.75 15.90
C THR A 30 33.62 -1.52 15.29
N GLN A 31 33.22 -2.59 15.98
CA GLN A 31 32.09 -3.46 15.60
C GLN A 31 30.77 -3.06 16.28
N LEU A 32 30.71 -1.86 16.86
CA LEU A 32 29.60 -1.36 17.70
C LEU A 32 28.94 -0.13 17.10
N TRP A 33 28.89 -0.02 15.77
CA TRP A 33 28.21 1.09 15.11
C TRP A 33 26.70 1.03 15.37
N VAL A 34 26.15 -0.18 15.37
CA VAL A 34 24.73 -0.42 15.63
C VAL A 34 24.58 -1.56 16.62
N ARG A 35 23.75 -1.36 17.63
CA ARG A 35 23.26 -2.40 18.55
C ARG A 35 21.74 -2.47 18.47
N GLY A 36 21.19 -3.67 18.45
CA GLY A 36 19.75 -3.90 18.37
C GLY A 36 19.33 -5.17 19.10
N ARG A 37 18.04 -5.25 19.41
CA ARG A 37 17.40 -6.45 19.96
C ARG A 37 16.44 -7.04 18.94
N ILE A 38 16.43 -8.35 18.78
CA ILE A 38 15.64 -9.06 17.77
C ILE A 38 14.78 -10.12 18.46
N LEU A 39 13.46 -9.97 18.38
CA LEU A 39 12.52 -10.97 18.90
C LEU A 39 12.39 -12.16 17.95
N CYS A 40 12.59 -13.36 18.48
CA CYS A 40 12.29 -14.63 17.81
C CYS A 40 10.78 -14.89 17.82
N LYS A 41 10.03 -14.16 16.97
CA LYS A 41 8.56 -14.17 16.96
C LYS A 41 7.99 -15.59 16.79
N THR A 42 8.57 -16.40 15.92
CA THR A 42 8.14 -17.80 15.72
C THR A 42 8.28 -18.62 16.99
N GLY A 43 9.39 -18.49 17.71
CA GLY A 43 9.61 -19.22 18.97
C GLY A 43 8.67 -18.76 20.08
N ALA A 44 8.49 -17.44 20.22
CA ALA A 44 7.60 -16.86 21.23
C ALA A 44 6.13 -17.24 20.99
N LEU A 45 5.67 -17.22 19.72
CA LEU A 45 4.30 -17.61 19.37
C LEU A 45 4.04 -19.10 19.55
N LEU A 46 5.05 -19.96 19.32
CA LEU A 46 4.89 -21.42 19.43
C LEU A 46 4.64 -21.88 20.86
N VAL A 47 5.11 -21.12 21.86
CA VAL A 47 4.87 -21.41 23.28
C VAL A 47 3.94 -20.39 23.95
N ASN A 48 3.35 -19.47 23.17
CA ASN A 48 2.53 -18.37 23.67
C ASN A 48 3.17 -17.55 24.81
N ALA A 49 4.48 -17.25 24.68
CA ALA A 49 5.23 -16.53 25.71
C ALA A 49 4.75 -15.08 25.86
N THR A 50 4.41 -14.66 27.08
CA THR A 50 3.98 -13.29 27.39
C THR A 50 4.74 -12.71 28.60
N GLY A 51 4.77 -11.38 28.70
CA GLY A 51 5.45 -10.68 29.81
C GLY A 51 6.95 -10.98 29.89
N GLN A 52 7.44 -11.30 31.10
CA GLN A 52 8.85 -11.54 31.38
C GLN A 52 9.42 -12.79 30.67
N GLU A 53 8.56 -13.71 30.20
CA GLU A 53 9.03 -14.89 29.47
C GLU A 53 9.59 -14.55 28.08
N LEU A 54 9.18 -13.40 27.52
CA LEU A 54 9.62 -12.93 26.21
C LEU A 54 11.12 -12.67 26.16
N ASP A 55 11.73 -12.33 27.29
CA ASP A 55 13.19 -12.07 27.39
C ASP A 55 14.01 -13.30 26.98
N LYS A 56 13.48 -14.52 27.13
CA LYS A 56 14.12 -15.76 26.68
C LYS A 56 14.12 -15.94 25.14
N PHE A 57 13.40 -15.06 24.43
CA PHE A 57 13.22 -15.07 22.97
C PHE A 57 13.80 -13.80 22.30
N ILE A 58 14.44 -12.91 23.06
CA ILE A 58 15.00 -11.66 22.54
C ILE A 58 16.51 -11.82 22.33
N GLY A 59 16.92 -12.00 21.09
CA GLY A 59 18.32 -11.99 20.70
C GLY A 59 18.93 -10.59 20.64
N GLU A 60 20.27 -10.51 20.61
CA GLU A 60 21.01 -9.27 20.37
C GLU A 60 21.69 -9.29 19.01
N ILE A 61 21.81 -8.14 18.37
CA ILE A 61 22.63 -7.94 17.17
C ILE A 61 23.52 -6.72 17.37
N GLN A 62 24.79 -6.86 17.01
CA GLN A 62 25.75 -5.77 17.01
C GLN A 62 26.62 -5.85 15.76
N TYR A 63 26.86 -4.72 15.09
CA TYR A 63 27.72 -4.72 13.92
C TYR A 63 28.40 -3.37 13.68
N GLY A 64 29.58 -3.43 13.05
CA GLY A 64 30.33 -2.29 12.55
C GLY A 64 30.35 -2.25 11.02
N LEU A 65 31.33 -1.55 10.45
CA LEU A 65 31.40 -1.33 9.00
C LEU A 65 31.65 -2.61 8.18
N PHE A 66 32.38 -3.58 8.74
CA PHE A 66 32.83 -4.78 8.00
C PHE A 66 32.31 -6.09 8.57
N TYR A 67 32.09 -6.16 9.89
CA TYR A 67 31.72 -7.38 10.60
C TYR A 67 30.62 -7.12 11.62
N GLY A 68 29.83 -8.15 11.88
CA GLY A 68 28.80 -8.14 12.90
C GLY A 68 28.62 -9.49 13.58
N GLU A 69 27.96 -9.45 14.72
CA GLU A 69 27.58 -10.61 15.52
C GLU A 69 26.11 -10.52 15.88
N ARG A 70 25.40 -11.63 15.72
CA ARG A 70 24.01 -11.78 16.13
C ARG A 70 23.88 -12.99 17.04
N VAL A 71 23.36 -12.79 18.24
CA VAL A 71 22.99 -13.85 19.17
C VAL A 71 21.49 -14.09 19.04
N ARG A 72 21.08 -15.26 18.54
CA ARG A 72 19.66 -15.64 18.52
C ARG A 72 19.28 -16.29 19.84
N GLN A 73 18.20 -15.80 20.47
CA GLN A 73 17.55 -16.45 21.61
C GLN A 73 16.14 -16.87 21.17
N CYS A 74 15.83 -18.17 21.27
CA CYS A 74 14.52 -18.73 20.93
C CYS A 74 14.12 -19.80 21.97
N GLY A 75 14.33 -19.55 23.26
CA GLY A 75 14.02 -20.50 24.33
C GLY A 75 15.00 -21.67 24.54
N LEU A 76 15.98 -21.87 23.64
CA LEU A 76 16.97 -22.95 23.68
C LEU A 76 18.40 -22.49 24.03
N GLY A 77 18.54 -21.31 24.66
CA GLY A 77 19.82 -20.66 24.92
C GLY A 77 20.34 -19.80 23.75
N GLY A 78 21.31 -18.92 24.05
CA GLY A 78 21.88 -17.98 23.09
C GLY A 78 22.84 -18.65 22.11
N ARG A 79 22.59 -18.50 20.81
CA ARG A 79 23.47 -19.02 19.74
C ARG A 79 24.09 -17.85 18.97
N PRO A 80 25.39 -17.55 19.18
CA PRO A 80 26.07 -16.49 18.46
C PRO A 80 26.32 -16.89 17.00
N PHE A 81 26.15 -15.93 16.10
CA PHE A 81 26.44 -16.07 14.68
C PHE A 81 27.15 -14.81 14.20
N ARG A 82 28.38 -14.98 13.70
CA ARG A 82 29.18 -13.89 13.14
C ARG A 82 28.97 -13.83 11.64
N PHE A 83 28.87 -12.63 11.10
CA PHE A 83 28.69 -12.39 9.68
C PHE A 83 29.60 -11.27 9.18
N SER A 84 29.97 -11.35 7.91
CA SER A 84 30.73 -10.31 7.22
C SER A 84 29.82 -9.53 6.27
N PHE A 85 30.04 -8.23 6.10
CA PHE A 85 29.25 -7.45 5.13
C PHE A 85 29.56 -7.86 3.69
N PHE A 86 30.84 -8.15 3.43
CA PHE A 86 31.32 -8.66 2.15
C PHE A 86 31.88 -10.07 2.37
N PRO A 87 31.29 -11.13 1.77
CA PRO A 87 30.24 -11.14 0.73
C PRO A 87 28.78 -11.25 1.25
N ASP A 88 28.55 -11.53 2.53
CA ASP A 88 27.28 -12.12 3.00
C ASP A 88 26.05 -11.20 2.89
N LEU A 89 26.23 -9.88 3.00
CA LEU A 89 25.13 -8.91 3.09
C LEU A 89 24.97 -8.01 1.84
N PHE A 90 25.82 -8.22 0.83
CA PHE A 90 25.84 -7.46 -0.43
C PHE A 90 24.53 -7.55 -1.23
N LYS A 91 23.75 -8.64 -1.06
CA LYS A 91 22.47 -8.83 -1.73
C LYS A 91 21.31 -8.05 -1.11
N ILE A 92 21.47 -7.59 0.14
CA ILE A 92 20.40 -6.98 0.93
C ILE A 92 20.59 -5.46 1.02
N ILE A 93 21.84 -5.01 1.15
CA ILE A 93 22.18 -3.59 1.22
C ILE A 93 22.81 -3.15 -0.11
N PRO A 94 22.32 -2.07 -0.75
CA PRO A 94 22.93 -1.56 -1.97
C PRO A 94 24.43 -1.31 -1.78
N ALA A 95 25.24 -1.98 -2.59
CA ALA A 95 26.69 -1.87 -2.60
C ALA A 95 27.19 -0.42 -2.64
N SER A 96 26.46 0.44 -3.36
CA SER A 96 26.76 1.86 -3.51
C SER A 96 26.82 2.59 -2.17
N ILE A 97 25.97 2.22 -1.19
CA ILE A 97 25.92 2.88 0.12
C ILE A 97 27.14 2.49 0.94
N HIS A 98 27.47 1.19 1.04
CA HIS A 98 28.65 0.74 1.78
C HIS A 98 29.95 1.28 1.19
N VAL A 99 30.09 1.24 -0.14
CA VAL A 99 31.26 1.80 -0.82
C VAL A 99 31.37 3.32 -0.59
N SER A 100 30.24 4.04 -0.59
CA SER A 100 30.23 5.47 -0.31
C SER A 100 30.70 5.77 1.11
N VAL A 101 30.19 5.06 2.13
CA VAL A 101 30.61 5.25 3.53
C VAL A 101 32.10 4.98 3.70
N ILE A 102 32.62 3.90 3.13
CA ILE A 102 34.06 3.59 3.16
C ILE A 102 34.87 4.72 2.51
N LEU A 103 34.45 5.20 1.33
CA LEU A 103 35.12 6.28 0.62
C LEU A 103 35.12 7.59 1.41
N PHE A 104 34.01 7.95 2.06
CA PHE A 104 33.93 9.14 2.91
C PHE A 104 34.79 9.02 4.17
N CYS A 105 34.79 7.86 4.84
CA CYS A 105 35.65 7.60 6.00
C CYS A 105 37.14 7.67 5.63
N LEU A 106 37.54 7.09 4.50
CA LEU A 106 38.92 7.18 4.00
C LEU A 106 39.30 8.61 3.64
N ALA A 107 38.42 9.33 2.94
CA ALA A 107 38.66 10.74 2.63
C ALA A 107 38.83 11.58 3.90
N LEU A 108 38.00 11.35 4.92
CA LEU A 108 38.10 12.03 6.23
C LEU A 108 39.45 11.78 6.90
N LEU A 109 39.91 10.52 6.93
CA LEU A 109 41.23 10.17 7.48
C LEU A 109 42.36 10.89 6.74
N VAL A 110 42.33 10.88 5.41
CA VAL A 110 43.34 11.55 4.58
C VAL A 110 43.37 13.05 4.83
N PHE A 111 42.22 13.73 4.84
CA PHE A 111 42.16 15.17 5.08
C PHE A 111 42.57 15.56 6.51
N ALA A 112 42.22 14.75 7.51
CA ALA A 112 42.63 14.98 8.90
C ALA A 112 44.16 14.82 9.09
N LEU A 113 44.77 13.84 8.43
CA LEU A 113 46.23 13.65 8.41
C LEU A 113 46.95 14.81 7.71
N ILE A 114 46.45 15.24 6.55
CA ILE A 114 47.00 16.39 5.82
C ILE A 114 46.91 17.66 6.68
N GLY A 115 45.77 17.89 7.33
CA GLY A 115 45.57 18.99 8.27
C GLY A 115 46.55 18.97 9.43
N ALA A 116 46.73 17.81 10.08
CA ALA A 116 47.71 17.64 11.15
C ALA A 116 49.14 17.91 10.67
N GLY A 117 49.50 17.43 9.47
CA GLY A 117 50.78 17.69 8.82
C GLY A 117 51.02 19.19 8.58
N PHE A 118 50.02 19.93 8.12
CA PHE A 118 50.10 21.37 7.93
C PHE A 118 50.22 22.15 9.25
N PHE A 119 49.50 21.76 10.31
CA PHE A 119 49.66 22.36 11.64
C PHE A 119 51.08 22.15 12.18
N MET A 120 51.64 20.95 12.06
CA MET A 120 53.00 20.64 12.49
C MET A 120 54.06 21.35 11.63
N TYR A 121 53.88 21.37 10.31
CA TYR A 121 54.78 22.09 9.41
C TYR A 121 54.80 23.60 9.71
N ASN A 122 53.64 24.19 10.03
CA ASN A 122 53.54 25.61 10.40
C ASN A 122 54.13 25.94 11.78
N ALA A 123 54.23 24.96 12.69
CA ALA A 123 54.87 25.15 13.99
C ALA A 123 56.40 25.23 13.89
N PHE A 124 57.02 24.47 12.98
CA PHE A 124 58.47 24.33 12.87
C PHE A 124 59.10 24.94 11.59
N GLY A 125 58.30 25.18 10.54
CA GLY A 125 58.73 25.75 9.25
C GLY A 125 58.68 27.28 9.17
N LYS A 126 59.03 27.83 7.99
CA LYS A 126 58.87 29.27 7.68
C LYS A 126 57.47 29.48 7.07
N PRO A 127 56.57 30.25 7.71
CA PRO A 127 55.23 30.45 7.19
C PRO A 127 55.27 31.44 6.04
N TYR A 128 55.07 31.00 4.79
CA TYR A 128 54.82 31.90 3.66
C TYR A 128 53.67 31.41 2.76
N GLU A 129 52.79 32.37 2.56
CA GLU A 129 51.66 32.60 1.65
C GLU A 129 50.59 31.54 1.30
N THR A 130 49.36 32.04 1.48
CA THR A 130 48.03 31.62 0.99
C THR A 130 47.51 30.23 1.35
N TRP A 131 48.07 29.11 0.88
CA TRP A 131 47.44 27.79 1.08
C TRP A 131 47.74 27.14 2.45
N HIS A 132 48.80 27.57 3.12
CA HIS A 132 49.22 27.09 4.45
C HIS A 132 48.99 28.11 5.57
N GLY A 133 48.33 29.25 5.26
CA GLY A 133 47.99 30.27 6.25
C GLY A 133 46.79 29.91 7.14
N PRO A 134 46.40 30.78 8.08
CA PRO A 134 45.24 30.57 8.95
C PRO A 134 43.97 30.26 8.15
N LEU A 135 43.78 30.93 7.01
CA LEU A 135 42.64 30.71 6.12
C LEU A 135 42.59 29.30 5.53
N GLY A 136 43.74 28.74 5.11
CA GLY A 136 43.84 27.37 4.63
C GLY A 136 43.58 26.36 5.74
N LEU A 137 44.11 26.59 6.94
CA LEU A 137 43.87 25.75 8.12
C LEU A 137 42.39 25.77 8.56
N TYR A 138 41.73 26.93 8.52
CA TYR A 138 40.28 27.02 8.74
C TYR A 138 39.52 26.32 7.62
N LEU A 139 39.91 26.46 6.35
CA LEU A 139 39.25 25.78 5.23
C LEU A 139 39.35 24.25 5.32
N TRP A 140 40.53 23.72 5.65
CA TRP A 140 40.76 22.27 5.78
C TRP A 140 40.09 21.69 7.02
N SER A 141 40.16 22.40 8.15
CA SER A 141 39.44 22.01 9.37
C SER A 141 37.92 22.12 9.19
N PHE A 142 37.46 23.11 8.42
CA PHE A 142 36.05 23.28 8.05
C PHE A 142 35.58 22.21 7.09
N VAL A 143 36.37 21.79 6.09
CA VAL A 143 36.01 20.67 5.19
C VAL A 143 36.00 19.34 5.93
N SER A 144 36.94 19.11 6.85
CA SER A 144 36.97 17.91 7.69
C SER A 144 35.77 17.89 8.66
N CYS A 145 35.51 19.02 9.34
CA CYS A 145 34.35 19.18 10.22
C CYS A 145 33.04 19.08 9.43
N TRP A 146 32.93 19.69 8.24
CA TRP A 146 31.74 19.62 7.39
C TRP A 146 31.48 18.21 6.88
N LYS A 147 32.52 17.42 6.57
CA LYS A 147 32.36 16.01 6.20
C LYS A 147 32.03 15.12 7.40
N SER A 148 32.61 15.35 8.57
CA SER A 148 32.21 14.66 9.82
C SER A 148 30.80 15.06 10.27
N VAL A 149 30.39 16.30 10.05
CA VAL A 149 29.02 16.78 10.30
C VAL A 149 28.07 16.25 9.21
N MET A 150 28.49 16.08 7.96
CA MET A 150 27.65 15.43 6.93
C MET A 150 27.52 13.93 7.18
N GLN A 151 28.56 13.25 7.68
CA GLN A 151 28.51 11.87 8.15
C GLN A 151 27.63 11.76 9.39
N LYS A 152 27.83 12.61 10.41
CA LYS A 152 27.00 12.67 11.62
C LYS A 152 25.60 13.18 11.31
N CYS A 153 25.35 13.96 10.26
CA CYS A 153 24.02 14.38 9.82
C CYS A 153 23.39 13.35 8.87
N GLN A 154 24.16 12.40 8.34
CA GLN A 154 23.66 11.15 7.75
C GLN A 154 23.33 10.11 8.82
N ASP A 155 24.16 9.98 9.87
CA ASP A 155 23.98 9.06 11.00
C ASP A 155 22.93 9.56 11.99
N HIS A 156 22.85 10.87 12.28
CA HIS A 156 21.77 11.50 13.06
C HIS A 156 20.51 11.68 12.21
N LYS A 157 20.60 11.69 10.87
CA LYS A 157 19.42 11.41 10.00
C LYS A 157 19.02 9.94 10.05
N LEU A 158 19.90 9.02 10.47
CA LEU A 158 19.63 7.58 10.57
C LEU A 158 19.10 7.19 11.96
N ASP A 159 19.61 7.83 13.02
CA ASP A 159 19.17 7.69 14.41
C ASP A 159 17.95 8.56 14.70
N ASN A 160 17.85 9.79 14.18
CA ASN A 160 16.53 10.41 14.07
C ASN A 160 15.65 9.58 13.14
N LYS A 161 16.09 8.99 12.01
CA LYS A 161 15.23 7.99 11.30
C LYS A 161 14.88 6.75 12.11
N LYS A 162 15.51 6.46 13.26
CA LYS A 162 15.19 5.31 14.12
C LYS A 162 14.31 5.70 15.31
N GLU A 163 14.56 6.84 15.96
CA GLU A 163 13.66 7.43 16.96
C GLU A 163 12.43 8.07 16.29
N ASP A 164 12.56 8.62 15.08
CA ASP A 164 11.47 9.01 14.18
C ASP A 164 10.92 7.80 13.38
N ALA A 165 11.59 6.64 13.34
CA ALA A 165 10.90 5.38 12.97
C ALA A 165 10.11 4.79 14.15
N ALA A 166 10.36 5.26 15.38
CA ALA A 166 9.56 4.94 16.56
C ALA A 166 8.50 6.02 16.88
N ALA A 167 8.73 7.29 16.52
CA ALA A 167 7.86 8.44 16.83
C ALA A 167 7.35 9.20 15.59
N ALA A 168 8.08 9.28 14.46
CA ALA A 168 7.58 9.79 13.16
C ALA A 168 7.04 8.69 12.21
N ALA A 169 6.70 7.55 12.82
CA ALA A 169 5.47 6.80 12.57
C ALA A 169 4.20 7.68 12.75
N LEU A 170 4.34 8.90 13.27
CA LEU A 170 3.43 10.02 13.12
C LEU A 170 4.13 11.21 12.44
N ALA A 171 3.75 11.42 11.17
CA ALA A 171 3.59 12.71 10.53
C ALA A 171 4.83 13.58 10.20
N THR A 172 5.07 13.63 8.88
CA THR A 172 5.38 14.82 8.06
C THR A 172 6.81 15.38 8.05
N HIS A 173 7.42 15.42 6.86
CA HIS A 173 7.82 16.70 6.25
C HIS A 173 7.98 16.60 4.71
N PRO A 174 7.53 17.62 3.94
CA PRO A 174 7.77 17.75 2.51
C PRO A 174 9.15 18.35 2.19
N LEU A 175 9.63 17.97 1.00
CA LEU A 175 10.89 18.34 0.33
C LEU A 175 11.03 19.84 0.00
N LYS A 176 12.28 20.32 -0.02
CA LYS A 176 12.90 21.03 -1.18
C LYS A 176 14.44 20.96 -1.04
N LYS A 177 15.15 20.28 -1.96
CA LYS A 177 15.63 20.62 -3.34
C LYS A 177 17.03 21.27 -3.33
N SER A 178 18.03 20.52 -3.81
CA SER A 178 18.90 20.98 -4.90
C SER A 178 19.78 19.86 -5.49
N HIS A 179 19.64 19.70 -6.81
CA HIS A 179 20.64 19.34 -7.82
C HIS A 179 21.50 18.07 -7.63
N PHE A 180 21.06 16.99 -8.28
CA PHE A 180 21.91 15.85 -8.68
C PHE A 180 22.02 15.80 -10.22
N PRO A 181 23.13 15.26 -10.76
CA PRO A 181 23.35 15.07 -12.19
C PRO A 181 22.40 13.99 -12.76
N PRO A 182 22.21 13.93 -14.09
CA PRO A 182 21.06 13.26 -14.70
C PRO A 182 21.08 11.77 -14.40
N THR A 183 20.07 11.34 -13.66
CA THR A 183 19.81 9.94 -13.32
C THR A 183 19.25 9.24 -14.55
N ILE A 184 19.76 8.05 -14.86
CA ILE A 184 19.29 7.18 -15.95
C ILE A 184 17.77 6.98 -15.78
N PHE A 185 16.99 7.51 -16.71
CA PHE A 185 15.55 7.28 -16.81
C PHE A 185 15.32 5.79 -17.06
N GLN A 186 14.61 5.10 -16.15
CA GLN A 186 13.86 3.93 -16.56
C GLN A 186 12.75 4.46 -17.48
N SER A 187 12.95 4.30 -18.79
CA SER A 187 11.96 4.62 -19.79
C SER A 187 10.75 3.71 -19.59
N PHE A 188 9.56 4.28 -19.38
CA PHE A 188 8.31 3.53 -19.46
C PHE A 188 8.26 2.75 -20.79
N PRO A 189 7.77 1.50 -20.78
CA PRO A 189 7.63 0.73 -22.02
C PRO A 189 6.82 1.53 -23.04
N LYS A 190 7.36 1.76 -24.24
CA LYS A 190 6.65 2.47 -25.33
C LYS A 190 5.27 1.87 -25.63
N VAL A 191 5.11 0.57 -25.37
CA VAL A 191 3.86 -0.19 -25.53
C VAL A 191 2.75 0.35 -24.62
N LEU A 192 3.07 0.93 -23.46
CA LEU A 192 2.10 1.46 -22.49
C LEU A 192 1.77 2.95 -22.69
N THR A 193 2.44 3.59 -23.63
CA THR A 193 2.31 5.03 -23.88
C THR A 193 1.42 5.24 -25.09
N VAL A 194 0.29 5.91 -24.90
CA VAL A 194 -0.53 6.34 -26.03
C VAL A 194 0.13 7.56 -26.69
N SER A 195 0.17 7.56 -28.03
CA SER A 195 0.64 8.73 -28.77
C SER A 195 -0.27 9.92 -28.48
N SER A 196 0.31 11.12 -28.31
CA SER A 196 -0.44 12.37 -28.13
C SER A 196 -1.40 12.69 -29.29
N ASN A 197 -1.29 11.97 -30.42
CA ASN A 197 -2.15 12.09 -31.60
C ASN A 197 -3.48 11.32 -31.51
N VAL A 198 -3.73 10.54 -30.45
CA VAL A 198 -4.96 9.69 -30.30
C VAL A 198 -6.19 10.50 -29.85
N GLY A 199 -6.06 11.83 -29.73
CA GLY A 199 -7.11 12.72 -29.23
C GLY A 199 -7.16 12.73 -27.70
N GLY A 200 -8.25 13.23 -27.12
CA GLY A 200 -8.41 13.37 -25.66
C GLY A 200 -7.82 14.68 -25.10
N GLN A 201 -8.28 15.06 -23.91
CA GLN A 201 -7.88 16.31 -23.26
C GLN A 201 -6.75 16.07 -22.26
N PRO A 202 -5.67 16.86 -22.29
CA PRO A 202 -4.63 16.77 -21.27
C PRO A 202 -5.19 17.19 -19.91
N ILE A 203 -4.72 16.54 -18.85
CA ILE A 203 -5.07 16.94 -17.49
C ILE A 203 -4.55 18.35 -17.17
N SER A 204 -5.41 19.20 -16.59
CA SER A 204 -5.02 20.51 -16.08
C SER A 204 -4.43 20.44 -14.67
N LEU A 205 -3.69 21.47 -14.26
CA LEU A 205 -3.15 21.58 -12.90
C LEU A 205 -4.28 21.61 -11.85
N GLU A 206 -5.40 22.28 -12.16
CA GLU A 206 -6.58 22.39 -11.30
C GLU A 206 -7.20 21.02 -11.06
N MET A 207 -7.45 20.25 -12.12
CA MET A 207 -7.97 18.88 -12.00
C MET A 207 -7.02 17.97 -11.24
N ALA A 208 -5.71 18.09 -11.48
CA ALA A 208 -4.71 17.32 -10.76
C ALA A 208 -4.68 17.65 -9.25
N LYS A 209 -4.87 18.92 -8.89
CA LYS A 209 -5.02 19.35 -7.49
C LYS A 209 -6.30 18.82 -6.86
N GLU A 210 -7.43 18.90 -7.57
CA GLU A 210 -8.72 18.40 -7.10
C GLU A 210 -8.71 16.88 -6.90
N LEU A 211 -8.13 16.11 -7.84
CA LEU A 211 -7.90 14.67 -7.67
C LEU A 211 -7.14 14.36 -6.38
N ARG A 212 -6.08 15.11 -6.10
CA ARG A 212 -5.29 14.89 -4.88
C ARG A 212 -6.01 15.31 -3.61
N GLN A 213 -6.80 16.38 -3.67
CA GLN A 213 -7.61 16.80 -2.55
C GLN A 213 -8.68 15.77 -2.22
N ILE A 214 -9.41 15.26 -3.22
CA ILE A 214 -10.45 14.25 -2.97
C ILE A 214 -9.85 12.89 -2.57
N LEU A 215 -8.67 12.54 -3.08
CA LEU A 215 -8.01 11.28 -2.71
C LEU A 215 -7.37 11.34 -1.33
N PHE A 216 -6.54 12.35 -1.07
CA PHE A 216 -5.64 12.38 0.09
C PHE A 216 -5.99 13.45 1.12
N GLY A 217 -6.91 14.37 0.80
CA GLY A 217 -7.10 15.61 1.57
C GLY A 217 -5.90 16.56 1.47
N SER A 218 -5.03 16.37 0.47
CA SER A 218 -3.82 17.17 0.29
C SER A 218 -3.28 17.10 -1.14
N THR A 219 -2.91 18.25 -1.71
CA THR A 219 -2.19 18.35 -3.01
C THR A 219 -0.73 17.93 -2.94
N LEU A 220 -0.17 17.76 -1.73
CA LEU A 220 1.24 17.44 -1.49
C LEU A 220 1.47 15.93 -1.28
N GLN A 221 0.42 15.15 -1.08
CA GLN A 221 0.50 13.70 -1.00
C GLN A 221 0.42 13.07 -2.39
N VAL A 222 1.10 11.94 -2.55
CA VAL A 222 1.23 11.19 -3.81
C VAL A 222 1.18 9.70 -3.49
N PHE A 223 0.76 8.89 -4.46
CA PHE A 223 0.71 7.43 -4.30
C PHE A 223 2.06 6.83 -3.89
N SER A 224 1.99 5.81 -3.03
CA SER A 224 3.15 5.03 -2.63
C SER A 224 3.68 4.19 -3.79
N TYR A 225 4.90 3.65 -3.64
CA TYR A 225 5.49 2.78 -4.65
C TYR A 225 4.65 1.52 -4.92
N GLU A 226 4.01 0.97 -3.88
CA GLU A 226 3.13 -0.20 -4.01
C GLU A 226 1.94 0.11 -4.92
N TRP A 227 1.24 1.22 -4.68
CA TRP A 227 0.16 1.70 -5.53
C TRP A 227 0.61 1.98 -6.97
N LYS A 228 1.80 2.54 -7.15
CA LYS A 228 2.37 2.77 -8.48
C LYS A 228 2.61 1.44 -9.22
N ARG A 229 2.94 0.36 -8.53
CA ARG A 229 3.15 -0.94 -9.18
C ARG A 229 1.87 -1.73 -9.40
N SER A 230 0.74 -1.27 -8.89
CA SER A 230 -0.53 -1.98 -8.97
C SER A 230 -1.19 -1.88 -10.34
N TYR A 231 -1.62 -3.03 -10.86
CA TYR A 231 -2.36 -3.20 -12.11
C TYR A 231 -3.33 -4.38 -12.00
N PHE A 232 -4.23 -4.56 -12.96
CA PHE A 232 -5.21 -5.65 -12.94
C PHE A 232 -4.60 -6.93 -13.49
N ARG A 233 -3.94 -7.68 -12.61
CA ARG A 233 -3.30 -8.96 -12.93
C ARG A 233 -4.28 -10.11 -12.73
N PHE A 234 -4.53 -10.89 -13.78
CA PHE A 234 -5.28 -12.15 -13.68
C PHE A 234 -4.35 -13.32 -13.37
N HIS A 235 -4.91 -14.39 -12.82
CA HIS A 235 -4.25 -15.70 -12.85
C HIS A 235 -4.03 -16.16 -14.30
N ASN A 236 -3.18 -17.17 -14.45
CA ASN A 236 -2.89 -17.77 -15.74
C ASN A 236 -4.18 -18.27 -16.43
N PRO A 237 -4.31 -18.07 -17.76
CA PRO A 237 -5.43 -18.60 -18.54
C PRO A 237 -5.58 -20.11 -18.39
N TYR A 238 -6.81 -20.62 -18.54
CA TYR A 238 -7.11 -22.06 -18.47
C TYR A 238 -6.75 -22.74 -17.12
N THR A 239 -6.86 -21.99 -16.03
CA THR A 239 -6.75 -22.50 -14.65
C THR A 239 -8.07 -22.32 -13.92
N ASP A 240 -8.25 -23.03 -12.80
CA ASP A 240 -9.47 -22.94 -11.96
C ASP A 240 -9.81 -21.51 -11.49
N LEU A 241 -8.83 -20.62 -11.49
CA LEU A 241 -8.97 -19.22 -11.10
C LEU A 241 -8.70 -18.25 -12.27
N SER A 242 -8.78 -18.71 -13.53
CA SER A 242 -8.50 -17.89 -14.72
C SER A 242 -9.39 -16.65 -14.84
N PHE A 243 -10.58 -16.66 -14.26
CA PHE A 243 -11.48 -15.50 -14.14
C PHE A 243 -11.08 -14.50 -13.04
N ALA A 244 -10.17 -14.86 -12.15
CA ALA A 244 -9.86 -14.11 -10.95
C ALA A 244 -8.63 -13.22 -11.10
N LEU A 245 -8.71 -12.03 -10.51
CA LEU A 245 -7.57 -11.15 -10.28
C LEU A 245 -6.75 -11.66 -9.10
N GLU A 246 -5.43 -11.49 -9.19
CA GLU A 246 -4.51 -11.71 -8.08
C GLU A 246 -4.21 -10.37 -7.40
N PRO A 247 -4.91 -10.03 -6.30
CA PRO A 247 -4.84 -8.70 -5.71
C PRO A 247 -3.48 -8.41 -5.06
N ASP A 248 -3.10 -7.15 -5.11
CA ASP A 248 -2.02 -6.57 -4.32
C ASP A 248 -2.41 -6.50 -2.84
N LYS A 249 -1.44 -6.20 -1.98
CA LYS A 249 -1.71 -5.93 -0.57
C LYS A 249 -2.25 -4.51 -0.38
N GLY A 250 -3.06 -4.32 0.66
CA GLY A 250 -3.52 -2.99 1.08
C GLY A 250 -4.63 -2.39 0.20
N GLY A 251 -4.62 -1.07 0.03
CA GLY A 251 -5.73 -0.34 -0.61
C GLY A 251 -5.91 -0.66 -2.10
N ALA A 252 -4.83 -0.88 -2.85
CA ALA A 252 -4.93 -1.27 -4.25
C ALA A 252 -5.62 -2.64 -4.42
N GLY A 253 -5.30 -3.59 -3.53
CA GLY A 253 -5.99 -4.89 -3.41
C GLY A 253 -7.49 -4.75 -3.22
N ALA A 254 -7.92 -3.83 -2.35
CA ALA A 254 -9.34 -3.56 -2.13
C ALA A 254 -10.06 -3.11 -3.42
N ILE A 255 -9.41 -2.26 -4.23
CA ILE A 255 -9.94 -1.82 -5.52
C ILE A 255 -10.00 -2.99 -6.52
N GLN A 256 -8.94 -3.78 -6.62
CA GLN A 256 -8.91 -4.96 -7.50
C GLN A 256 -10.04 -5.95 -7.15
N MET A 257 -10.29 -6.21 -5.87
CA MET A 257 -11.37 -7.09 -5.43
C MET A 257 -12.77 -6.49 -5.66
N ALA A 258 -12.93 -5.17 -5.54
CA ALA A 258 -14.17 -4.49 -5.89
C ALA A 258 -14.43 -4.48 -7.41
N VAL A 259 -13.38 -4.51 -8.24
CA VAL A 259 -13.51 -4.74 -9.69
C VAL A 259 -13.79 -6.21 -9.98
N GLN A 260 -13.20 -7.15 -9.24
CA GLN A 260 -13.39 -8.59 -9.41
C GLN A 260 -14.87 -9.01 -9.34
N VAL A 261 -15.66 -8.44 -8.43
CA VAL A 261 -17.11 -8.73 -8.37
C VAL A 261 -17.84 -8.30 -9.65
N ASN A 262 -17.40 -7.23 -10.32
CA ASN A 262 -17.98 -6.79 -11.59
C ASN A 262 -17.48 -7.63 -12.78
N ILE A 263 -16.26 -8.17 -12.72
CA ILE A 263 -15.76 -9.15 -13.69
C ILE A 263 -16.60 -10.43 -13.64
N ILE A 264 -16.82 -10.98 -12.44
CA ILE A 264 -17.68 -12.16 -12.24
C ILE A 264 -19.10 -11.88 -12.72
N LYS A 265 -19.65 -10.69 -12.40
CA LYS A 265 -20.96 -10.27 -12.90
C LYS A 265 -21.04 -10.29 -14.42
N TYR A 266 -20.02 -9.76 -15.10
CA TYR A 266 -20.00 -9.75 -16.57
C TYR A 266 -20.00 -11.17 -17.12
N ILE A 267 -19.08 -12.01 -16.64
CA ILE A 267 -18.92 -13.38 -17.15
C ILE A 267 -20.18 -14.21 -16.89
N LEU A 268 -20.73 -14.16 -15.68
CA LEU A 268 -21.88 -14.99 -15.31
C LEU A 268 -23.23 -14.46 -15.80
N PHE A 269 -23.44 -13.15 -15.88
CA PHE A 269 -24.81 -12.63 -16.01
C PHE A 269 -25.02 -11.63 -17.15
N VAL A 270 -23.96 -11.25 -17.86
CA VAL A 270 -24.04 -10.28 -18.98
C VAL A 270 -23.60 -10.92 -20.29
N GLN A 271 -22.41 -11.54 -20.30
CA GLN A 271 -21.88 -12.24 -21.47
C GLN A 271 -22.72 -13.49 -21.79
N ASN A 272 -23.03 -14.24 -20.73
CA ASN A 272 -23.83 -15.45 -20.82
C ASN A 272 -25.30 -15.14 -20.50
N LYS A 273 -26.19 -15.47 -21.43
CA LYS A 273 -27.64 -15.22 -21.31
C LYS A 273 -28.43 -16.40 -20.73
N GLU A 274 -27.77 -17.51 -20.45
CA GLU A 274 -28.39 -18.70 -19.87
C GLU A 274 -28.69 -18.52 -18.37
N GLU A 275 -29.76 -19.14 -17.89
CA GLU A 275 -30.25 -18.98 -16.51
C GLU A 275 -29.41 -19.76 -15.48
N ASN A 276 -28.76 -20.86 -15.89
CA ASN A 276 -27.95 -21.72 -15.03
C ASN A 276 -26.58 -21.99 -15.68
N LEU A 277 -25.55 -21.28 -15.24
CA LEU A 277 -24.20 -21.48 -15.76
C LEU A 277 -23.41 -22.44 -14.88
N HIS A 278 -22.75 -23.39 -15.55
CA HIS A 278 -21.81 -24.29 -14.91
C HIS A 278 -20.54 -23.51 -14.53
N LEU A 279 -20.02 -23.75 -13.32
CA LEU A 279 -18.79 -23.12 -12.82
C LEU A 279 -17.60 -23.29 -13.78
N GLN A 280 -17.59 -24.37 -14.57
CA GLN A 280 -16.56 -24.65 -15.56
C GLN A 280 -16.37 -23.53 -16.60
N SER A 281 -17.41 -22.73 -16.88
CA SER A 281 -17.30 -21.52 -17.71
C SER A 281 -16.33 -20.46 -17.15
N LEU A 282 -16.13 -20.45 -15.82
CA LEU A 282 -15.16 -19.57 -15.16
C LEU A 282 -13.73 -20.12 -15.19
N CYS A 283 -13.56 -21.43 -15.36
CA CYS A 283 -12.25 -22.08 -15.34
C CYS A 283 -11.56 -22.10 -16.73
N GLU A 284 -12.34 -21.99 -17.80
CA GLU A 284 -11.86 -22.14 -19.19
C GLU A 284 -11.54 -20.80 -19.89
N ILE A 285 -11.42 -19.71 -19.11
CA ILE A 285 -11.26 -18.35 -19.65
C ILE A 285 -9.86 -18.16 -20.25
N ASN A 286 -9.82 -17.71 -21.50
CA ASN A 286 -8.59 -17.40 -22.21
C ASN A 286 -8.14 -15.93 -21.99
N GLN A 287 -6.92 -15.60 -22.44
CA GLN A 287 -6.33 -14.27 -22.23
C GLN A 287 -7.16 -13.12 -22.86
N ASN A 288 -7.81 -13.39 -24.00
CA ASN A 288 -8.65 -12.42 -24.69
C ASN A 288 -9.94 -12.17 -23.89
N GLU A 289 -10.60 -13.24 -23.43
CA GLU A 289 -11.79 -13.15 -22.60
C GLU A 289 -11.52 -12.44 -21.28
N GLN A 290 -10.37 -12.67 -20.63
CA GLN A 290 -9.95 -11.87 -19.46
C GLN A 290 -9.87 -10.38 -19.79
N GLY A 291 -9.31 -10.03 -20.96
CA GLY A 291 -9.20 -8.64 -21.41
C GLY A 291 -10.57 -8.00 -21.66
N ASN A 292 -11.45 -8.72 -22.36
CA ASN A 292 -12.82 -8.29 -22.63
C ASN A 292 -13.65 -8.16 -21.34
N ALA A 293 -13.54 -9.12 -20.42
CA ALA A 293 -14.25 -9.10 -19.14
C ALA A 293 -13.80 -7.92 -18.27
N LEU A 294 -12.49 -7.62 -18.22
CA LEU A 294 -11.98 -6.46 -17.51
C LEU A 294 -12.46 -5.15 -18.16
N ALA A 295 -12.37 -5.03 -19.49
CA ALA A 295 -12.82 -3.84 -20.21
C ALA A 295 -14.33 -3.58 -19.98
N ALA A 296 -15.16 -4.62 -20.08
CA ALA A 296 -16.60 -4.53 -19.84
C ALA A 296 -16.92 -4.19 -18.38
N ALA A 297 -16.23 -4.80 -17.41
CA ALA A 297 -16.42 -4.51 -16.00
C ALA A 297 -16.04 -3.06 -15.66
N VAL A 298 -14.88 -2.58 -16.14
CA VAL A 298 -14.43 -1.19 -15.96
C VAL A 298 -15.39 -0.22 -16.63
N ALA A 299 -15.78 -0.46 -17.89
CA ALA A 299 -16.73 0.38 -18.61
C ALA A 299 -18.06 0.50 -17.85
N ASP A 300 -18.59 -0.61 -17.34
CA ASP A 300 -19.82 -0.63 -16.57
C ASP A 300 -19.72 0.13 -15.24
N ILE A 301 -18.59 0.03 -14.53
CA ILE A 301 -18.34 0.81 -13.31
C ILE A 301 -18.27 2.31 -13.62
N LEU A 302 -17.50 2.71 -14.63
CA LEU A 302 -17.35 4.11 -15.02
C LEU A 302 -18.69 4.71 -15.48
N TRP A 303 -19.44 3.97 -16.30
CA TRP A 303 -20.75 4.36 -16.79
C TRP A 303 -21.76 4.53 -15.65
N ARG A 304 -21.75 3.62 -14.66
CA ARG A 304 -22.58 3.72 -13.46
C ARG A 304 -22.22 4.95 -12.62
N ALA A 305 -20.93 5.23 -12.44
CA ALA A 305 -20.46 6.40 -11.69
C ALA A 305 -20.89 7.74 -12.36
N GLY A 306 -20.89 7.78 -13.69
CA GLY A 306 -21.43 8.89 -14.48
C GLY A 306 -22.95 8.88 -14.67
N GLU A 307 -23.69 8.07 -13.90
CA GLU A 307 -25.16 7.98 -13.90
C GLU A 307 -25.75 7.65 -15.27
N GLY A 308 -25.02 6.86 -16.07
CA GLY A 308 -25.43 6.44 -17.40
C GLY A 308 -25.41 7.55 -18.46
N GLN A 309 -24.71 8.65 -18.21
CA GLN A 309 -24.62 9.79 -19.12
C GLN A 309 -23.23 9.94 -19.74
N LYS A 310 -22.17 9.67 -18.96
CA LYS A 310 -20.78 9.91 -19.35
C LYS A 310 -19.84 8.92 -18.67
N ALA A 311 -18.81 8.47 -19.39
CA ALA A 311 -17.65 7.82 -18.81
C ALA A 311 -16.38 8.56 -19.24
N THR A 312 -15.45 8.77 -18.31
CA THR A 312 -14.13 9.33 -18.57
C THR A 312 -13.08 8.26 -18.36
N VAL A 313 -12.24 8.02 -19.37
CA VAL A 313 -11.12 7.07 -19.33
C VAL A 313 -9.81 7.85 -19.31
N CYS A 314 -8.93 7.53 -18.36
CA CYS A 314 -7.60 8.12 -18.22
C CYS A 314 -6.53 7.18 -18.76
N LEU A 315 -5.68 7.68 -19.65
CA LEU A 315 -4.50 6.96 -20.17
C LEU A 315 -3.22 7.73 -19.88
N PHE A 316 -2.09 7.03 -19.91
CA PHE A 316 -0.76 7.60 -19.70
C PHE A 316 -0.12 8.02 -21.03
N THR A 317 0.57 9.16 -21.02
CA THR A 317 1.29 9.71 -22.17
C THR A 317 2.75 10.03 -21.81
N SER A 318 3.61 10.25 -22.81
CA SER A 318 5.00 10.62 -22.57
C SER A 318 5.17 12.09 -22.15
N ASP A 319 4.26 12.95 -22.63
CA ASP A 319 4.37 14.39 -22.48
C ASP A 319 3.86 14.84 -21.11
N THR A 320 4.49 15.88 -20.57
CA THR A 320 4.06 16.52 -19.32
C THR A 320 3.18 17.71 -19.68
N HIS A 321 1.93 17.69 -19.21
CA HIS A 321 0.86 18.56 -19.71
C HIS A 321 0.79 19.92 -19.01
N PHE A 322 1.39 20.06 -17.83
CA PHE A 322 1.41 21.33 -17.11
C PHE A 322 2.70 21.51 -16.30
N THR A 323 3.00 22.77 -15.99
CA THR A 323 4.10 23.14 -15.10
C THR A 323 3.64 23.10 -13.64
N PRO A 324 4.31 22.36 -12.75
CA PRO A 324 3.90 22.22 -11.36
C PRO A 324 4.06 23.52 -10.56
N SER A 325 3.07 23.82 -9.71
CA SER A 325 3.08 24.94 -8.78
C SER A 325 3.73 24.59 -7.43
N ILE A 326 3.97 25.59 -6.56
CA ILE A 326 4.63 25.41 -5.25
C ILE A 326 3.82 24.51 -4.31
N ASP A 327 2.50 24.59 -4.40
CA ASP A 327 1.51 23.84 -3.62
C ASP A 327 1.15 22.48 -4.25
N TYR A 328 1.94 21.99 -5.20
CA TYR A 328 1.72 20.72 -5.88
C TYR A 328 3.01 19.89 -5.91
N LYS A 329 2.97 18.65 -5.38
CA LYS A 329 4.13 17.75 -5.37
C LYS A 329 4.24 16.94 -6.67
N VAL A 330 5.25 17.13 -7.49
CA VAL A 330 5.39 16.34 -8.73
C VAL A 330 5.51 14.84 -8.44
N ASP A 331 4.74 14.00 -9.15
CA ASP A 331 4.86 12.52 -9.06
C ASP A 331 5.29 11.83 -10.37
N HIS A 332 5.47 12.61 -11.44
CA HIS A 332 5.92 12.20 -12.78
C HIS A 332 4.97 11.22 -13.48
N PHE A 333 3.72 11.17 -13.02
CA PHE A 333 2.69 10.29 -13.55
C PHE A 333 1.41 11.09 -13.80
N THR A 334 0.87 11.72 -12.77
CA THR A 334 -0.37 12.51 -12.82
C THR A 334 -0.27 13.62 -13.86
N GLU A 335 0.90 14.24 -14.00
CA GLU A 335 1.12 15.34 -14.95
C GLU A 335 1.12 14.89 -16.42
N ARG A 336 1.07 13.58 -16.67
CA ARG A 336 1.13 12.96 -18.00
C ARG A 336 -0.15 12.21 -18.35
N VAL A 337 -1.21 12.38 -17.57
CA VAL A 337 -2.50 11.74 -17.80
C VAL A 337 -3.27 12.48 -18.89
N GLN A 338 -3.89 11.73 -19.79
CA GLN A 338 -4.81 12.23 -20.82
C GLN A 338 -6.19 11.62 -20.61
N LEU A 339 -7.23 12.44 -20.76
CA LEU A 339 -8.62 12.12 -20.48
C LEU A 339 -9.41 11.95 -21.78
N PHE A 340 -10.24 10.90 -21.83
CA PHE A 340 -11.10 10.58 -22.96
C PHE A 340 -12.53 10.45 -22.46
N ASP A 341 -13.43 11.28 -22.99
CA ASP A 341 -14.82 11.31 -22.60
C ASP A 341 -15.70 10.55 -23.60
N PHE A 342 -16.58 9.71 -23.08
CA PHE A 342 -17.49 8.89 -23.85
C PHE A 342 -18.93 9.11 -23.38
N PHE A 343 -19.85 9.16 -24.34
CA PHE A 343 -21.30 9.33 -24.13
C PHE A 343 -22.10 8.10 -24.56
N GLU A 344 -21.40 7.00 -24.88
CA GLU A 344 -21.97 5.69 -25.17
C GLU A 344 -21.13 4.64 -24.45
N LYS A 345 -21.79 3.70 -23.77
CA LYS A 345 -21.14 2.68 -22.94
C LYS A 345 -20.31 1.72 -23.81
N GLU A 346 -20.87 1.32 -24.94
CA GLU A 346 -20.28 0.35 -25.86
C GLU A 346 -18.98 0.90 -26.46
N THR A 347 -18.98 2.19 -26.84
CA THR A 347 -17.79 2.89 -27.35
C THR A 347 -16.70 3.02 -26.28
N ALA A 348 -17.08 3.32 -25.03
CA ALA A 348 -16.14 3.33 -23.91
C ALA A 348 -15.54 1.94 -23.65
N GLN A 349 -16.35 0.88 -23.71
CA GLN A 349 -15.89 -0.50 -23.55
C GLN A 349 -14.90 -0.90 -24.65
N GLN A 350 -15.22 -0.61 -25.91
CA GLN A 350 -14.32 -0.91 -27.03
C GLN A 350 -12.98 -0.18 -26.86
N PHE A 351 -13.01 1.11 -26.51
CA PHE A 351 -11.80 1.89 -26.27
C PHE A 351 -10.94 1.32 -25.13
N LEU A 352 -11.57 0.90 -24.02
CA LEU A 352 -10.87 0.26 -22.90
C LEU A 352 -10.26 -1.09 -23.30
N TYR A 353 -10.94 -1.85 -24.16
CA TYR A 353 -10.44 -3.12 -24.67
C TYR A 353 -9.23 -2.92 -25.60
N ASP A 354 -9.29 -1.95 -26.52
CA ASP A 354 -8.18 -1.63 -27.41
C ASP A 354 -6.92 -1.16 -26.63
N HIS A 355 -7.14 -0.52 -25.47
CA HIS A 355 -6.07 -0.03 -24.59
C HIS A 355 -5.90 -0.87 -23.31
N ILE A 356 -6.33 -2.14 -23.31
CA ILE A 356 -6.39 -2.96 -22.09
C ILE A 356 -5.01 -3.17 -21.43
N HIS A 357 -3.94 -3.09 -22.22
CA HIS A 357 -2.56 -3.16 -21.76
C HIS A 357 -2.20 -2.06 -20.74
N CYS A 358 -2.79 -0.86 -20.84
CA CYS A 358 -2.63 0.21 -19.85
C CYS A 358 -3.20 -0.17 -18.46
N MET A 359 -4.07 -1.17 -18.38
CA MET A 359 -4.63 -1.67 -17.13
C MET A 359 -4.05 -3.01 -16.67
N LYS A 360 -3.58 -3.86 -17.59
CA LYS A 360 -3.14 -5.24 -17.30
C LYS A 360 -1.62 -5.44 -17.24
N CYS A 361 -0.81 -4.50 -17.74
CA CYS A 361 0.64 -4.69 -17.80
C CYS A 361 1.35 -4.21 -16.53
N GLU A 362 2.49 -4.83 -16.25
CA GLU A 362 3.40 -4.36 -15.21
C GLU A 362 3.85 -2.93 -15.51
N GLU A 363 4.03 -2.12 -14.45
CA GLU A 363 4.40 -0.69 -14.52
C GLU A 363 3.37 0.22 -15.20
N SER A 364 2.17 -0.26 -15.53
CA SER A 364 1.14 0.56 -16.19
C SER A 364 0.44 1.55 -15.26
N HIS A 365 0.63 1.43 -13.94
CA HIS A 365 -0.15 2.14 -12.93
C HIS A 365 -1.67 1.92 -13.07
N GLY A 366 -2.08 0.75 -13.58
CA GLY A 366 -3.45 0.47 -14.02
C GLY A 366 -4.53 0.73 -12.97
N VAL A 367 -4.26 0.44 -11.69
CA VAL A 367 -5.22 0.71 -10.61
C VAL A 367 -5.39 2.21 -10.37
N ILE A 368 -4.33 3.01 -10.52
CA ILE A 368 -4.39 4.47 -10.39
C ILE A 368 -5.13 5.07 -11.59
N LEU A 369 -4.83 4.62 -12.82
CA LEU A 369 -5.54 5.06 -14.03
C LEU A 369 -7.05 4.78 -13.93
N PHE A 370 -7.42 3.59 -13.46
CA PHE A 370 -8.82 3.25 -13.17
C PHE A 370 -9.43 4.18 -12.13
N LEU A 371 -8.73 4.44 -11.02
CA LEU A 371 -9.24 5.30 -9.96
C LEU A 371 -9.45 6.74 -10.45
N TYR A 372 -8.52 7.30 -11.24
CA TYR A 372 -8.71 8.62 -11.86
C TYR A 372 -9.90 8.64 -12.82
N SER A 373 -10.01 7.63 -13.69
CA SER A 373 -11.15 7.45 -14.59
C SER A 373 -12.48 7.45 -13.83
N LEU A 374 -12.53 6.73 -12.70
CA LEU A 374 -13.71 6.60 -11.86
C LEU A 374 -14.13 7.93 -11.23
N LEU A 375 -13.18 8.67 -10.64
CA LEU A 375 -13.46 9.94 -9.99
C LEU A 375 -13.90 11.01 -11.00
N LEU A 376 -13.27 11.05 -12.17
CA LEU A 376 -13.61 11.99 -13.22
C LEU A 376 -14.96 11.67 -13.86
N SER A 377 -15.30 10.38 -14.02
CA SER A 377 -16.63 9.95 -14.45
C SER A 377 -17.72 10.38 -13.47
N ARG A 378 -17.45 10.28 -12.15
CA ARG A 378 -18.38 10.77 -11.12
C ARG A 378 -18.46 12.30 -11.06
N THR A 379 -17.37 13.01 -11.36
CA THR A 379 -17.15 14.46 -11.18
C THR A 379 -16.94 14.90 -9.73
N PHE A 380 -16.11 15.93 -9.52
CA PHE A 380 -15.79 16.45 -8.19
C PHE A 380 -17.00 17.02 -7.45
N GLU A 381 -17.90 17.70 -8.16
CA GLU A 381 -19.12 18.27 -7.57
C GLU A 381 -20.02 17.18 -6.98
N ARG A 382 -20.24 16.10 -7.73
CA ARG A 382 -21.06 14.98 -7.24
C ARG A 382 -20.35 14.19 -6.14
N LEU A 383 -19.02 14.02 -6.23
CA LEU A 383 -18.24 13.39 -5.15
C LEU A 383 -18.37 14.16 -3.83
N GLN A 384 -18.30 15.49 -3.86
CA GLN A 384 -18.50 16.32 -2.67
C GLN A 384 -19.91 16.17 -2.07
N LYS A 385 -20.93 15.97 -2.91
CA LYS A 385 -22.32 15.72 -2.48
C LYS A 385 -22.52 14.32 -1.92
N ASP A 386 -21.80 13.33 -2.44
CA ASP A 386 -21.88 11.93 -1.98
C ASP A 386 -21.27 11.78 -0.58
N LEU A 387 -20.14 12.45 -0.34
CA LEU A 387 -19.42 12.40 0.93
C LEU A 387 -20.17 13.16 2.04
N ASP A 388 -19.82 12.83 3.28
CA ASP A 388 -20.30 13.53 4.47
C ASP A 388 -19.12 13.91 5.39
N PHE A 389 -19.43 14.49 6.55
CA PHE A 389 -18.41 14.98 7.48
C PHE A 389 -17.51 13.88 8.08
N THR A 390 -17.86 12.60 7.94
CA THR A 390 -17.03 11.47 8.44
C THR A 390 -15.90 11.10 7.47
N ALA A 391 -16.04 11.44 6.18
CA ALA A 391 -15.07 11.13 5.15
C ALA A 391 -14.98 12.28 4.13
N THR A 392 -14.04 13.20 4.36
CA THR A 392 -13.79 14.33 3.44
C THR A 392 -12.87 14.00 2.26
N HIS A 393 -12.24 12.83 2.31
CA HIS A 393 -11.31 12.32 1.30
C HIS A 393 -11.45 10.79 1.23
N LEU A 394 -10.92 10.18 0.17
CA LEU A 394 -11.22 8.80 -0.22
C LEU A 394 -10.19 7.76 0.25
N LEU A 395 -8.93 8.17 0.45
CA LEU A 395 -7.85 7.28 0.88
C LEU A 395 -7.32 7.69 2.26
N GLN A 396 -7.26 6.76 3.19
CA GLN A 396 -6.70 7.01 4.50
C GLN A 396 -5.23 6.57 4.54
N CYS A 397 -4.33 7.47 4.93
CA CYS A 397 -2.94 7.12 5.19
C CYS A 397 -2.83 6.35 6.51
N ARG A 398 -2.28 5.13 6.49
CA ARG A 398 -1.92 4.34 7.68
C ARG A 398 -0.53 3.74 7.47
N LEU A 399 0.36 3.93 8.45
CA LEU A 399 1.72 3.37 8.47
C LEU A 399 2.53 3.62 7.17
N GLY A 400 2.34 4.79 6.55
CA GLY A 400 3.05 5.18 5.32
C GLY A 400 2.49 4.58 4.03
N ASN A 401 1.33 3.90 4.08
CA ASN A 401 0.60 3.42 2.90
C ASN A 401 -0.84 3.94 2.91
N PHE A 402 -1.54 3.79 1.78
CA PHE A 402 -2.95 4.20 1.66
C PHE A 402 -3.88 2.99 1.68
N ILE A 403 -4.87 3.04 2.55
CA ILE A 403 -6.02 2.14 2.55
C ILE A 403 -7.24 2.86 1.96
N CYS A 404 -8.11 2.10 1.30
CA CYS A 404 -9.36 2.63 0.77
C CYS A 404 -10.35 2.84 1.91
N ARG A 405 -11.00 4.00 1.95
CA ARG A 405 -12.22 4.18 2.74
C ARG A 405 -13.38 3.51 2.03
N GLN A 406 -14.42 3.18 2.79
CA GLN A 406 -15.63 2.55 2.29
C GLN A 406 -16.27 3.33 1.13
N ALA A 407 -16.18 4.67 1.13
CA ALA A 407 -16.65 5.53 0.05
C ALA A 407 -16.11 5.12 -1.34
N VAL A 408 -14.83 4.71 -1.44
CA VAL A 408 -14.24 4.26 -2.72
C VAL A 408 -14.88 2.95 -3.18
N LEU A 409 -15.09 2.02 -2.26
CA LEU A 409 -15.72 0.74 -2.56
C LEU A 409 -17.17 0.94 -2.98
N ASN A 410 -17.91 1.76 -2.25
CA ASN A 410 -19.29 2.10 -2.57
C ASN A 410 -19.40 2.81 -3.92
N LEU A 411 -18.42 3.64 -4.29
CA LEU A 411 -18.37 4.26 -5.62
C LEU A 411 -18.23 3.20 -6.72
N ILE A 412 -17.39 2.19 -6.53
CA ILE A 412 -17.22 1.07 -7.48
C ILE A 412 -18.49 0.20 -7.56
N LEU A 413 -19.08 -0.12 -6.41
CA LEU A 413 -20.25 -1.02 -6.33
C LEU A 413 -21.53 -0.34 -6.81
N THR A 414 -21.76 0.92 -6.44
CA THR A 414 -23.06 1.60 -6.57
C THR A 414 -23.03 2.82 -7.49
N GLY A 415 -21.85 3.32 -7.88
CA GLY A 415 -21.70 4.57 -8.64
C GLY A 415 -21.76 5.84 -7.78
N ARG A 416 -21.89 5.74 -6.45
CA ARG A 416 -21.83 6.87 -5.52
C ARG A 416 -20.85 6.64 -4.38
N ALA A 417 -20.14 7.70 -3.98
CA ALA A 417 -19.09 7.64 -2.96
C ALA A 417 -19.64 7.77 -1.52
N SER A 418 -20.82 7.23 -1.21
CA SER A 418 -21.40 7.26 0.14
C SER A 418 -20.43 6.63 1.16
N PRO A 419 -20.10 7.28 2.28
CA PRO A 419 -19.15 6.74 3.26
C PRO A 419 -19.65 5.51 4.02
N HIS A 420 -20.97 5.29 4.09
CA HIS A 420 -21.56 4.25 4.93
C HIS A 420 -22.30 3.17 4.13
N VAL A 421 -22.50 2.02 4.78
CA VAL A 421 -23.10 0.80 4.19
C VAL A 421 -24.54 0.55 4.63
N PHE A 422 -25.11 1.38 5.51
CA PHE A 422 -26.53 1.33 5.87
C PHE A 422 -27.40 1.94 4.75
N ASN A 423 -28.71 1.79 4.84
CA ASN A 423 -29.65 2.31 3.85
C ASN A 423 -29.99 3.79 4.06
N GLY A 424 -30.07 4.56 2.97
CA GLY A 424 -30.58 5.93 2.99
C GLY A 424 -29.69 6.90 3.77
N PHE A 425 -30.32 7.86 4.44
CA PHE A 425 -29.65 8.86 5.27
C PHE A 425 -29.98 8.62 6.74
N GLN A 426 -29.01 8.79 7.63
CA GLN A 426 -29.22 8.75 9.08
C GLN A 426 -28.91 10.11 9.68
N LYS A 427 -29.80 10.60 10.57
CA LYS A 427 -29.59 11.88 11.27
C LYS A 427 -28.94 11.60 12.62
N ILE A 428 -27.90 12.36 12.96
CA ILE A 428 -27.28 12.36 14.28
C ILE A 428 -27.59 13.67 14.97
N GLU A 429 -28.21 13.57 16.14
CA GLU A 429 -28.37 14.70 17.04
C GLU A 429 -27.03 14.97 17.73
N THR A 430 -26.49 16.17 17.55
CA THR A 430 -25.30 16.62 18.26
C THR A 430 -25.74 17.61 19.34
N GLU A 431 -25.04 17.65 20.48
CA GLU A 431 -25.30 18.57 21.62
C GLU A 431 -25.40 20.05 21.21
N SER A 432 -24.88 20.43 20.04
CA SER A 432 -24.87 21.80 19.50
C SER A 432 -26.09 22.20 18.64
N SER A 433 -27.21 21.49 18.73
CA SER A 433 -28.46 21.78 17.97
C SER A 433 -28.34 21.77 16.42
N MET A 434 -27.16 21.48 15.88
CA MET A 434 -26.93 21.28 14.46
C MET A 434 -27.17 19.81 14.11
N GLN A 435 -28.20 19.53 13.31
CA GLN A 435 -28.43 18.19 12.77
C GLN A 435 -27.34 17.85 11.75
N LYS A 436 -26.56 16.80 12.02
CA LYS A 436 -25.62 16.23 11.05
C LYS A 436 -26.25 15.02 10.39
N VAL A 437 -26.08 14.89 9.08
CA VAL A 437 -26.63 13.78 8.30
C VAL A 437 -25.49 12.89 7.83
N LEU A 438 -25.60 11.59 8.07
CA LEU A 438 -24.73 10.57 7.52
C LEU A 438 -25.32 10.02 6.21
N HIS A 439 -24.44 9.79 5.23
CA HIS A 439 -24.82 9.35 3.90
C HIS A 439 -24.56 7.84 3.72
N GLY A 440 -25.64 7.08 3.56
CA GLY A 440 -25.61 5.65 3.26
C GLY A 440 -25.96 5.35 1.80
N ILE A 441 -26.41 4.13 1.55
CA ILE A 441 -26.72 3.59 0.23
C ILE A 441 -28.16 3.90 -0.15
N LEU A 442 -28.33 4.62 -1.27
CA LEU A 442 -29.63 5.15 -1.69
C LEU A 442 -30.49 4.18 -2.51
N SER A 443 -29.87 3.17 -3.12
CA SER A 443 -30.57 2.27 -4.04
C SER A 443 -29.94 0.88 -4.03
N ARG A 444 -30.77 -0.14 -4.29
CA ARG A 444 -30.33 -1.53 -4.39
C ARG A 444 -29.28 -1.69 -5.49
N SER A 445 -28.11 -2.17 -5.09
CA SER A 445 -26.97 -2.38 -5.99
C SER A 445 -27.11 -3.68 -6.81
N ASP A 446 -26.45 -3.75 -7.96
CA ASP A 446 -26.40 -4.95 -8.78
C ASP A 446 -25.59 -6.07 -8.09
N VAL A 447 -24.50 -5.68 -7.44
CA VAL A 447 -23.63 -6.53 -6.61
C VAL A 447 -23.63 -6.04 -5.16
N GLY A 448 -23.43 -6.94 -4.23
CA GLY A 448 -23.58 -6.69 -2.80
C GLY A 448 -22.28 -6.43 -2.06
N TYR A 449 -22.43 -6.22 -0.76
CA TYR A 449 -21.32 -6.11 0.19
C TYR A 449 -21.68 -6.87 1.46
N LEU A 450 -20.71 -7.59 2.02
CA LEU A 450 -20.80 -8.20 3.34
C LEU A 450 -19.60 -7.76 4.18
N HIS A 451 -19.82 -7.58 5.48
CA HIS A 451 -18.79 -7.16 6.39
C HIS A 451 -18.85 -8.00 7.66
N TRP A 452 -17.69 -8.45 8.10
CA TRP A 452 -17.55 -9.08 9.40
C TRP A 452 -16.16 -8.82 9.95
N SER A 453 -16.09 -8.47 11.23
CA SER A 453 -14.84 -8.22 11.95
C SER A 453 -14.98 -8.74 13.37
N LYS A 454 -14.07 -9.63 13.77
CA LYS A 454 -14.03 -10.17 15.15
C LYS A 454 -13.85 -9.05 16.17
N GLU A 455 -12.93 -8.12 15.90
CA GLU A 455 -12.63 -6.99 16.79
C GLU A 455 -13.84 -6.08 16.99
N GLU A 456 -14.60 -5.80 15.93
CA GLU A 456 -15.77 -4.92 16.03
C GLU A 456 -16.95 -5.59 16.75
N MET A 457 -17.09 -6.92 16.60
CA MET A 457 -18.09 -7.71 17.29
C MET A 457 -17.83 -7.71 18.82
N GLU A 458 -16.58 -7.94 19.24
CA GLU A 458 -16.19 -7.98 20.66
C GLU A 458 -16.39 -6.63 21.37
N HIS A 459 -16.37 -5.53 20.62
CA HIS A 459 -16.53 -4.17 21.16
C HIS A 459 -17.93 -3.58 20.96
N ASP A 460 -18.92 -4.39 20.54
CA ASP A 460 -20.29 -3.97 20.22
C ASP A 460 -20.36 -2.76 19.24
N ARG A 461 -19.43 -2.73 18.28
CA ARG A 461 -19.31 -1.69 17.25
C ARG A 461 -19.64 -2.23 15.86
N SER A 462 -20.49 -3.25 15.79
CA SER A 462 -20.76 -3.96 14.54
C SER A 462 -21.32 -3.02 13.46
N LEU A 463 -20.61 -2.92 12.34
CA LEU A 463 -21.10 -2.22 11.16
C LEU A 463 -22.26 -2.99 10.55
N GLN A 464 -23.49 -2.51 10.74
CA GLN A 464 -24.68 -3.10 10.13
C GLN A 464 -24.78 -2.71 8.65
N VAL A 465 -24.49 -3.66 7.77
CA VAL A 465 -24.71 -3.52 6.33
C VAL A 465 -26.21 -3.53 6.04
N GLY A 466 -26.69 -2.48 5.37
CA GLY A 466 -28.09 -2.32 5.00
C GLY A 466 -28.52 -3.24 3.86
N SER A 467 -29.83 -3.46 3.73
CA SER A 467 -30.39 -4.36 2.72
C SER A 467 -30.04 -3.97 1.28
N MET A 468 -29.80 -2.68 0.98
CA MET A 468 -29.43 -2.25 -0.39
C MET A 468 -28.12 -2.86 -0.90
N LEU A 469 -27.25 -3.31 0.01
CA LEU A 469 -26.01 -4.06 -0.29
C LEU A 469 -26.06 -5.52 0.13
N LYS A 470 -26.85 -5.86 1.15
CA LYS A 470 -26.95 -7.22 1.69
C LYS A 470 -27.82 -8.15 0.85
N THR A 471 -28.82 -7.60 0.16
CA THR A 471 -29.66 -8.29 -0.83
C THR A 471 -29.50 -7.64 -2.21
N PRO A 472 -28.34 -7.78 -2.87
CA PRO A 472 -28.12 -7.22 -4.21
C PRO A 472 -29.06 -7.83 -5.27
N LYS A 473 -29.09 -7.27 -6.49
CA LYS A 473 -29.90 -7.83 -7.58
C LYS A 473 -29.34 -9.15 -8.12
N LEU A 474 -28.02 -9.33 -8.08
CA LEU A 474 -27.33 -10.55 -8.47
C LEU A 474 -26.59 -11.11 -7.25
N PRO A 475 -26.51 -12.44 -7.09
CA PRO A 475 -25.93 -13.08 -5.91
C PRO A 475 -24.39 -13.06 -5.94
N ILE A 476 -23.81 -11.86 -5.94
CA ILE A 476 -22.37 -11.61 -5.91
C ILE A 476 -22.11 -10.57 -4.83
N TRP A 477 -21.18 -10.81 -3.93
CA TRP A 477 -20.83 -9.90 -2.84
C TRP A 477 -19.32 -9.67 -2.78
N LEU A 478 -18.94 -8.40 -2.60
CA LEU A 478 -17.63 -8.05 -2.07
C LEU A 478 -17.68 -8.24 -0.55
N CYS A 479 -16.78 -9.04 0.00
CA CYS A 479 -16.72 -9.31 1.42
C CYS A 479 -15.51 -8.63 2.03
N ASN A 480 -15.69 -7.92 3.14
CA ASN A 480 -14.61 -7.45 4.00
C ASN A 480 -14.64 -8.27 5.29
N ILE A 481 -13.69 -9.19 5.43
CA ILE A 481 -13.64 -10.15 6.53
C ILE A 481 -12.33 -9.92 7.28
N ASN A 482 -12.42 -9.39 8.50
CA ASN A 482 -11.25 -8.98 9.31
C ASN A 482 -10.25 -8.08 8.53
N GLY A 483 -10.76 -7.19 7.68
CA GLY A 483 -9.93 -6.29 6.86
C GLY A 483 -9.39 -6.91 5.57
N ILE A 484 -9.72 -8.16 5.26
CA ILE A 484 -9.35 -8.84 4.01
C ILE A 484 -10.52 -8.78 3.03
N TYR A 485 -10.26 -8.24 1.84
CA TYR A 485 -11.25 -8.20 0.77
C TYR A 485 -11.29 -9.51 0.00
N SER A 486 -12.48 -10.08 -0.14
CA SER A 486 -12.75 -11.37 -0.77
C SER A 486 -14.05 -11.28 -1.58
N VAL A 487 -14.33 -12.30 -2.39
CA VAL A 487 -15.56 -12.40 -3.18
C VAL A 487 -16.31 -13.64 -2.81
N LEU A 488 -17.62 -13.49 -2.63
CA LEU A 488 -18.58 -14.57 -2.43
C LEU A 488 -19.65 -14.46 -3.50
N PHE A 489 -20.01 -15.55 -4.18
CA PHE A 489 -21.03 -15.49 -5.22
C PHE A 489 -21.76 -16.82 -5.43
N SER A 490 -22.93 -16.78 -6.07
CA SER A 490 -23.63 -17.95 -6.60
C SER A 490 -23.75 -17.85 -8.11
N THR A 491 -23.82 -18.98 -8.80
CA THR A 491 -24.13 -19.05 -10.23
C THR A 491 -25.63 -18.98 -10.50
N ASN A 492 -26.47 -19.27 -9.51
CA ASN A 492 -27.93 -19.23 -9.64
C ASN A 492 -28.45 -17.78 -9.51
N ARG A 493 -28.77 -17.14 -10.64
CA ARG A 493 -29.30 -15.77 -10.68
C ARG A 493 -30.50 -15.54 -9.77
N LEU A 494 -31.35 -16.56 -9.59
CA LEU A 494 -32.63 -16.46 -8.89
C LEU A 494 -32.50 -16.56 -7.37
N LEU A 495 -31.30 -16.84 -6.85
CA LEU A 495 -31.06 -17.09 -5.42
C LEU A 495 -31.70 -16.03 -4.51
N LEU A 496 -31.60 -14.74 -4.86
CA LEU A 496 -32.10 -13.64 -4.02
C LEU A 496 -33.48 -13.11 -4.42
N SER A 497 -34.12 -13.72 -5.41
CA SER A 497 -35.44 -13.33 -5.90
C SER A 497 -36.51 -14.38 -5.63
N ASP A 498 -36.12 -15.64 -5.43
CA ASP A 498 -37.02 -16.73 -5.08
C ASP A 498 -36.66 -17.27 -3.68
N TRP A 499 -37.56 -17.05 -2.72
CA TRP A 499 -37.39 -17.47 -1.34
C TRP A 499 -37.18 -19.00 -1.21
N LYS A 500 -37.68 -19.81 -2.16
CA LYS A 500 -37.45 -21.26 -2.18
C LYS A 500 -35.99 -21.61 -2.43
N MET A 501 -35.30 -20.81 -3.25
CA MET A 501 -33.89 -21.02 -3.57
C MET A 501 -32.97 -20.69 -2.39
N GLU A 502 -33.43 -19.87 -1.43
CA GLU A 502 -32.67 -19.52 -0.23
C GLU A 502 -32.69 -20.61 0.86
N HIS A 503 -33.32 -21.77 0.63
CA HIS A 503 -33.35 -22.88 1.60
C HIS A 503 -32.04 -23.68 1.59
N HIS A 504 -31.59 -24.06 0.40
CA HIS A 504 -30.42 -24.89 0.19
C HIS A 504 -29.77 -24.51 -1.13
N PHE A 505 -28.54 -23.99 -1.08
CA PHE A 505 -27.87 -23.44 -2.26
C PHE A 505 -26.36 -23.43 -2.14
N ASP A 506 -25.70 -23.27 -3.28
CA ASP A 506 -24.25 -23.21 -3.38
C ASP A 506 -23.74 -21.77 -3.47
N LEU A 507 -22.66 -21.52 -2.72
CA LEU A 507 -21.83 -20.33 -2.80
C LEU A 507 -20.37 -20.70 -3.14
N TYR A 508 -19.72 -19.81 -3.85
CA TYR A 508 -18.32 -19.91 -4.24
C TYR A 508 -17.54 -18.76 -3.63
N PHE A 509 -16.42 -19.09 -3.00
CA PHE A 509 -15.61 -18.14 -2.23
C PHE A 509 -14.18 -18.03 -2.75
N TYR A 510 -13.77 -16.80 -3.07
CA TYR A 510 -12.43 -16.45 -3.50
C TYR A 510 -11.82 -15.38 -2.57
N ASN A 511 -10.71 -15.69 -1.92
CA ASN A 511 -10.10 -14.85 -0.89
C ASN A 511 -8.93 -13.97 -1.37
N GLY A 512 -8.52 -14.07 -2.64
CA GLY A 512 -7.43 -13.27 -3.18
C GLY A 512 -6.02 -13.68 -2.73
N GLN A 513 -5.86 -14.68 -1.87
CA GLN A 513 -4.56 -15.09 -1.35
C GLN A 513 -3.81 -15.98 -2.35
N PRO A 514 -2.47 -15.84 -2.47
CA PRO A 514 -1.66 -16.67 -3.37
C PRO A 514 -1.70 -18.18 -3.08
N SER A 515 -2.06 -18.55 -1.85
CA SER A 515 -2.23 -19.93 -1.38
C SER A 515 -3.49 -20.59 -1.93
N GLN A 516 -4.54 -19.84 -2.26
CA GLN A 516 -5.74 -20.39 -2.85
C GLN A 516 -5.49 -20.71 -4.32
N LYS A 517 -5.55 -22.01 -4.67
CA LYS A 517 -5.35 -22.50 -6.05
C LYS A 517 -6.64 -22.86 -6.75
N THR A 518 -7.68 -23.19 -5.99
CA THR A 518 -9.00 -23.56 -6.48
C THR A 518 -10.06 -22.73 -5.78
N ILE A 519 -11.21 -22.54 -6.43
CA ILE A 519 -12.35 -21.87 -5.81
C ILE A 519 -12.89 -22.73 -4.65
N ALA A 520 -13.24 -22.12 -3.52
CA ALA A 520 -13.88 -22.85 -2.43
C ALA A 520 -15.38 -22.95 -2.71
N HIS A 521 -15.92 -24.16 -2.66
CA HIS A 521 -17.35 -24.44 -2.85
C HIS A 521 -17.99 -24.69 -1.49
N LEU A 522 -19.00 -23.88 -1.18
CA LEU A 522 -19.76 -23.93 0.07
C LEU A 522 -21.21 -24.29 -0.24
N THR A 523 -21.77 -25.25 0.48
CA THR A 523 -23.21 -25.54 0.45
C THR A 523 -23.84 -24.99 1.71
N ILE A 524 -24.88 -24.17 1.54
CA ILE A 524 -25.56 -23.42 2.60
C ILE A 524 -26.94 -24.04 2.82
N ASP A 525 -27.27 -24.35 4.07
CA ASP A 525 -28.60 -24.78 4.51
C ASP A 525 -29.12 -23.79 5.55
N THR A 526 -30.25 -23.14 5.26
CA THR A 526 -30.86 -22.14 6.13
C THR A 526 -32.01 -22.69 6.99
N HIS A 527 -32.42 -23.95 6.78
CA HIS A 527 -33.51 -24.61 7.52
C HIS A 527 -33.02 -25.60 8.57
N SER A 528 -31.78 -26.07 8.48
CA SER A 528 -31.21 -26.92 9.50
C SER A 528 -31.06 -26.18 10.84
N HIS A 529 -31.96 -26.45 11.79
CA HIS A 529 -31.95 -25.91 13.16
C HIS A 529 -30.80 -26.43 14.06
N HIS A 530 -29.78 -27.08 13.50
CA HIS A 530 -28.66 -27.65 14.27
C HIS A 530 -27.88 -26.62 15.12
N TRP A 531 -28.07 -25.33 14.85
CA TRP A 531 -27.46 -24.26 15.65
C TRP A 531 -28.22 -24.00 16.97
N GLU A 532 -29.54 -24.22 17.03
CA GLU A 532 -30.37 -24.02 18.24
C GLU A 532 -30.20 -25.17 19.26
N GLU A 533 -30.00 -26.41 18.80
CA GLU A 533 -29.79 -27.57 19.70
C GLU A 533 -28.48 -27.48 20.51
N ASN A 534 -27.49 -26.72 20.04
CA ASN A 534 -26.20 -26.57 20.73
C ASN A 534 -26.18 -25.48 21.81
N HIS A 535 -27.27 -24.74 22.06
CA HIS A 535 -27.36 -23.83 23.21
C HIS A 535 -27.63 -24.55 24.54
N HIS A 536 -27.88 -25.86 24.53
CA HIS A 536 -28.00 -26.68 25.73
C HIS A 536 -26.78 -27.56 26.05
N VAL A 537 -25.70 -27.45 25.27
CA VAL A 537 -24.42 -28.10 25.60
C VAL A 537 -23.53 -27.06 26.27
N GLU A 538 -23.54 -27.12 27.61
CA GLU A 538 -22.45 -26.82 28.55
C GLU A 538 -21.33 -25.91 28.01
N ASP A 539 -21.17 -24.71 28.57
CA ASP A 539 -19.88 -24.09 28.96
C ASP A 539 -18.62 -24.53 28.18
N SER A 540 -18.68 -24.58 26.85
CA SER A 540 -17.72 -25.33 26.03
C SER A 540 -16.84 -24.38 25.23
N ASP A 541 -15.70 -24.11 25.84
CA ASP A 541 -14.43 -23.74 25.22
C ASP A 541 -14.44 -22.47 24.33
N PRO A 542 -13.88 -21.34 24.78
CA PRO A 542 -13.71 -20.14 23.96
C PRO A 542 -12.83 -20.38 22.71
N GLU A 543 -12.20 -21.55 22.57
CA GLU A 543 -11.44 -21.98 21.41
C GLU A 543 -12.27 -22.62 20.27
N LYS A 544 -13.61 -22.76 20.37
CA LYS A 544 -14.48 -23.13 19.23
C LYS A 544 -14.52 -22.00 18.19
N ARG A 545 -13.43 -21.87 17.44
CA ARG A 545 -13.23 -20.86 16.40
C ARG A 545 -14.20 -21.17 15.26
N CYS A 546 -15.31 -20.45 15.15
CA CYS A 546 -16.10 -20.46 13.93
C CYS A 546 -15.28 -19.77 12.81
N PRO A 547 -15.19 -20.33 11.59
CA PRO A 547 -14.49 -19.69 10.49
C PRO A 547 -15.06 -18.29 10.20
N SER A 548 -14.19 -17.31 10.00
CA SER A 548 -14.60 -15.91 9.78
C SER A 548 -15.52 -15.73 8.56
N VAL A 549 -15.35 -16.60 7.54
CA VAL A 549 -16.22 -16.64 6.35
C VAL A 549 -17.63 -17.09 6.69
N GLU A 550 -17.78 -18.10 7.54
CA GLU A 550 -19.10 -18.55 8.00
C GLU A 550 -19.80 -17.42 8.75
N MET A 551 -19.07 -16.67 9.57
CA MET A 551 -19.66 -15.56 10.29
C MET A 551 -20.10 -14.43 9.37
N ALA A 552 -19.33 -14.13 8.33
CA ALA A 552 -19.74 -13.18 7.30
C ALA A 552 -21.03 -13.62 6.58
N ILE A 553 -21.15 -14.91 6.23
CA ILE A 553 -22.36 -15.49 5.61
C ILE A 553 -23.56 -15.38 6.56
N ARG A 554 -23.36 -15.73 7.84
CA ARG A 554 -24.39 -15.67 8.88
C ARG A 554 -24.87 -14.26 9.19
N THR A 555 -24.09 -13.22 8.85
CA THR A 555 -24.65 -11.86 8.91
C THR A 555 -25.88 -11.75 8.01
N LYS A 556 -25.92 -12.43 6.87
CA LYS A 556 -27.02 -12.41 5.91
C LYS A 556 -28.05 -13.52 6.13
N TRP A 557 -27.58 -14.76 6.26
CA TRP A 557 -28.43 -15.93 6.50
C TRP A 557 -28.19 -16.42 7.92
N GLU A 558 -28.89 -15.78 8.86
CA GLU A 558 -28.77 -16.08 10.28
C GLU A 558 -29.07 -17.56 10.53
N GLY A 559 -28.27 -18.21 11.38
CA GLY A 559 -28.43 -19.62 11.71
C GLY A 559 -28.03 -20.62 10.63
N ALA A 560 -27.55 -20.18 9.45
CA ALA A 560 -27.23 -21.10 8.37
C ALA A 560 -26.10 -22.09 8.74
N ALA A 561 -26.32 -23.37 8.40
CA ALA A 561 -25.30 -24.40 8.40
C ALA A 561 -24.52 -24.35 7.08
N ILE A 562 -23.20 -24.54 7.17
CA ILE A 562 -22.27 -24.31 6.06
C ILE A 562 -21.37 -25.54 5.93
N ASN A 563 -21.46 -26.20 4.77
CA ASN A 563 -20.57 -27.30 4.41
C ASN A 563 -19.50 -26.81 3.44
N TRP A 564 -18.23 -27.01 3.79
CA TRP A 564 -17.08 -26.60 2.97
C TRP A 564 -16.73 -27.58 1.84
N ASN A 565 -17.47 -28.69 1.70
CA ASN A 565 -17.32 -29.68 0.62
C ASN A 565 -15.86 -30.16 0.45
N GLY A 566 -15.13 -30.32 1.55
CA GLY A 566 -13.73 -30.75 1.58
C GLY A 566 -12.70 -29.61 1.43
N ALA A 567 -13.11 -28.37 1.21
CA ALA A 567 -12.23 -27.21 1.28
C ALA A 567 -11.84 -26.89 2.73
N VAL A 568 -10.62 -26.41 2.93
CA VAL A 568 -10.12 -26.01 4.26
C VAL A 568 -10.79 -24.69 4.67
N PRO A 569 -11.45 -24.60 5.84
CA PRO A 569 -12.07 -23.37 6.29
C PRO A 569 -11.08 -22.23 6.48
N PHE A 570 -11.47 -21.02 6.08
CA PHE A 570 -10.68 -19.80 6.27
C PHE A 570 -11.06 -19.13 7.61
N PHE A 571 -10.10 -19.08 8.52
CA PHE A 571 -10.25 -18.53 9.88
C PHE A 571 -9.81 -17.07 10.00
#